data_AF-A0A3N5XAS9-F1
#
_entry.id   AF-A0A3N5XAS9-F1
#
_cell.length_a   1.000
_cell.length_b   1.000
_cell.length_c   1.000
_cell.angle_alpha   90.00
_cell.angle_beta   90.00
_cell.angle_gamma   90.00
#
_symmetry.space_group_name_H-M   'P 1'
#
loop_
_entity.id
_entity.type
_entity.pdbx_description
1 polymer ?
#
loop_
_entity_poly.entity_id
_entity_poly.type
_entity_poly.pdbx_seq_one_letter_code
_entity_poly.pdbx_strand_id
1 'polypeptide(L)' 'MKDDIANAGGHWVDQEVVVDRNMISSRSPEDLPAFCRELIEIMARQPVQA' A
#
# COMPACT_ATOMS: atom_id res chain seq x y z
N MET A 1 6.97 12.83 -1.01
CA MET A 1 5.91 11.84 -0.75
C MET A 1 4.84 12.33 0.22
N LYS A 2 5.19 12.74 1.46
CA LYS A 2 4.15 13.18 2.43
C LYS A 2 3.32 14.35 1.91
N ASP A 3 4.00 15.39 1.44
CA ASP A 3 3.36 16.59 0.90
C ASP A 3 2.57 16.27 -0.39
N ASP A 4 3.11 15.40 -1.24
CA ASP A 4 2.43 14.97 -2.48
C ASP A 4 1.11 14.25 -2.18
N ILE A 5 1.11 13.37 -1.16
CA ILE A 5 -0.09 12.66 -0.72
C ILE A 5 -1.13 13.63 -0.16
N ALA A 6 -0.71 14.58 0.68
CA ALA A 6 -1.61 15.60 1.22
C ALA A 6 -2.18 16.51 0.10
N ASN A 7 -1.34 16.92 -0.85
CA ASN A 7 -1.74 17.74 -2.01
C ASN A 7 -2.71 16.99 -2.94
N ALA A 8 -2.60 15.65 -3.01
CA ALA A 8 -3.53 14.80 -3.74
C ALA A 8 -4.84 14.51 -2.97
N GLY A 9 -5.02 15.08 -1.76
CA GLY A 9 -6.18 14.85 -0.90
C GLY A 9 -6.14 13.55 -0.09
N GLY A 10 -5.00 12.88 -0.05
CA GLY A 10 -4.77 11.69 0.75
C GLY A 10 -4.32 11.99 2.18
N HIS A 11 -4.48 11.01 3.07
CA HIS A 11 -4.00 11.08 4.44
C HIS A 11 -2.67 10.33 4.57
N TRP A 12 -1.59 11.07 4.79
CA TRP A 12 -0.29 10.45 5.06
C TRP A 12 -0.26 9.84 6.47
N VAL A 13 0.21 8.60 6.57
CA VAL A 13 0.39 7.88 7.85
C VAL A 13 1.78 7.28 7.94
N ASP A 14 2.38 7.34 9.13
CA ASP A 14 3.73 6.79 9.37
C ASP A 14 3.67 5.29 9.70
N GLN A 15 3.46 4.45 8.68
CA GLN A 15 3.39 2.99 8.80
C GLN A 15 4.20 2.33 7.69
N GLU A 16 4.87 1.20 7.97
CA GLU A 16 5.69 0.47 6.98
C GLU A 16 4.91 0.12 5.71
N VAL A 17 3.64 -0.25 5.88
CA VAL A 17 2.73 -0.56 4.78
C VAL A 17 1.32 -0.10 5.16
N VAL A 18 0.59 0.40 4.17
CA VAL A 18 -0.82 0.78 4.29
C VAL A 18 -1.58 0.08 3.19
N VAL A 19 -2.69 -0.55 3.57
CA VAL A 19 -3.65 -1.16 2.65
C VAL A 19 -4.95 -0.38 2.75
N ASP A 20 -5.34 0.27 1.65
CA ASP A 20 -6.66 0.86 1.48
C ASP A 20 -7.39 0.15 0.34
N ARG A 21 -8.35 -0.70 0.70
CA ARG A 21 -9.08 -1.58 -0.22
C ARG A 21 -8.12 -2.46 -1.04
N ASN A 22 -7.88 -2.10 -2.29
CA ASN A 22 -6.99 -2.79 -3.23
C ASN A 22 -5.70 -2.01 -3.53
N MET A 23 -5.50 -0.85 -2.89
CA MET A 23 -4.31 -0.04 -3.02
C MET A 23 -3.34 -0.33 -1.87
N ILE A 24 -2.11 -0.69 -2.21
CA ILE A 24 -1.03 -0.95 -1.26
C ILE A 24 0.03 0.13 -1.46
N SER A 25 0.52 0.69 -0.37
CA SER A 25 1.62 1.66 -0.40
C SER A 25 2.56 1.45 0.78
N SER A 26 3.83 1.83 0.61
CA SER A 26 4.85 1.83 1.67
C SER A 26 5.57 3.19 1.72
N ARG A 27 6.35 3.48 2.77
CA ARG A 27 6.99 4.79 2.93
C ARG A 27 8.23 4.95 2.05
N SER A 28 8.94 3.84 1.83
CA SER A 28 10.28 3.82 1.24
C SER A 28 10.72 2.39 0.87
N PRO A 29 11.82 2.21 0.10
CA PRO A 29 12.27 0.90 -0.37
C PRO A 29 12.63 -0.10 0.73
N GLU A 30 13.02 0.34 1.92
CA GLU A 30 13.31 -0.53 3.07
C GLU A 30 12.07 -1.28 3.57
N ASP A 31 10.86 -0.75 3.33
CA ASP A 31 9.60 -1.38 3.71
C ASP A 31 9.11 -2.41 2.65
N LEU A 32 9.92 -2.71 1.63
CA LEU A 32 9.57 -3.67 0.56
C LEU A 32 9.12 -5.06 1.09
N PRO A 33 9.74 -5.64 2.15
CA PRO A 33 9.25 -6.91 2.70
C PRO A 33 7.80 -6.83 3.20
N ALA A 34 7.41 -5.72 3.84
CA ALA A 34 6.05 -5.49 4.32
C ALA A 34 5.08 -5.27 3.13
N PHE A 35 5.50 -4.50 2.13
CA PHE A 35 4.72 -4.32 0.90
C PHE A 35 4.43 -5.64 0.18
N CYS A 36 5.46 -6.48 -0.01
CA CYS A 36 5.33 -7.77 -0.68
C CYS A 36 4.40 -8.74 0.08
N ARG A 37 4.44 -8.73 1.42
CA ARG A 37 3.53 -9.51 2.26
C ARG A 37 2.07 -9.17 1.96
N GLU A 38 1.71 -7.89 2.04
CA GLU A 38 0.33 -7.45 1.80
C GLU A 38 -0.10 -7.68 0.33
N LEU A 39 0.83 -7.51 -0.62
CA LEU A 39 0.56 -7.76 -2.04
C LEU A 39 0.16 -9.21 -2.29
N ILE A 40 0.91 -10.16 -1.75
CA ILE A 40 0.60 -11.60 -1.87
C ILE A 40 -0.76 -11.88 -1.22
N GLU A 41 -1.02 -11.30 -0.06
CA GLU A 41 -2.28 -11.50 0.67
C GLU A 41 -3.50 -10.97 -0.10
N ILE A 42 -3.43 -9.78 -0.70
CA ILE A 42 -4.53 -9.24 -1.51
C ILE A 42 -4.77 -10.10 -2.75
N MET A 43 -3.70 -10.50 -3.44
CA MET A 43 -3.80 -11.34 -4.64
C MET A 43 -4.38 -12.73 -4.31
N ALA A 44 -4.09 -13.28 -3.14
CA ALA A 44 -4.69 -14.54 -2.69
C ALA A 44 -6.18 -14.43 -2.35
N ARG A 45 -6.64 -13.24 -1.93
CA ARG A 45 -8.05 -12.98 -1.57
C ARG A 45 -8.93 -12.64 -2.76
N GLN A 46 -8.38 -12.05 -3.81
CA GLN A 46 -9.13 -11.61 -4.99
C GLN A 46 -9.23 -12.74 -6.01
N PRO A 47 -10.43 -13.21 -6.38
CA PRO A 47 -10.56 -14.17 -7.49
C PRO A 47 -10.12 -13.48 -8.79
N VAL A 48 -9.39 -14.21 -9.63
CA VAL A 48 -9.04 -13.73 -10.98
C VAL A 48 -10.34 -13.47 -11.73
N GLN A 49 -10.58 -12.21 -12.09
CA GLN A 49 -11.68 -11.85 -12.99
C GLN A 49 -11.33 -12.37 -14.39
N ALA A 50 -12.20 -13.23 -14.92
CA ALA A 50 -12.12 -13.79 -16.26
C ALA A 50 -12.71 -12.84 -17.31
#